data_AF-A0A0F3NNN5-F1
#
_entry.id   AF-A0A0F3NNN5-F1
#
_cell.length_a   1.000
_cell.length_b   1.000
_cell.length_c   1.000
_cell.angle_alpha   90.00
_cell.angle_beta   90.00
_cell.angle_gamma   90.00
#
_symmetry.space_group_name_H-M   'P 1'
#
loop_
_entity.id
_entity.type
_entity.pdbx_description
1 polymer ?
#
loop_
_entity_poly.entity_id
_entity_poly.type
_entity_poly.pdbx_seq_one_letter_code
_entity_poly.pdbx_strand_id
1 'polypeptide(L)'
;MYPESSHISKNAKNQTSKTTHATSQENQPTDQDIDNVIKCIEDECGDIIDQNMRNLMKKEIQDVIPELNQVLLPLIDVASQEKRLPDNLQEDLTKKFMKIMLPHIQKIINASH
;
A
#
# COMPACT_ATOMS: atom_id res chain seq x y z
N MET A 1 6.82 65.42 16.82
CA MET A 1 6.32 64.27 16.04
C MET A 1 7.27 63.11 16.30
N TYR A 2 6.79 62.04 16.94
CA TYR A 2 7.33 60.68 16.82
C TYR A 2 6.48 59.97 15.73
N PRO A 3 6.92 58.91 15.03
CA PRO A 3 7.60 57.71 15.58
C PRO A 3 8.74 57.20 14.62
N GLU A 4 9.38 56.03 14.69
CA GLU A 4 9.03 54.72 15.25
C GLU A 4 10.30 53.83 15.26
N SER A 5 10.41 53.00 16.29
CA SER A 5 11.39 51.91 16.39
C SER A 5 11.25 50.91 15.24
N SER A 6 12.36 50.36 14.74
CA SER A 6 12.31 49.13 13.94
C SER A 6 13.33 48.12 14.45
N HIS A 7 12.92 47.40 15.50
CA HIS A 7 13.26 45.99 15.63
C HIS A 7 12.18 45.22 14.85
N ILE A 8 12.56 44.33 13.94
CA ILE A 8 12.24 42.90 14.06
C ILE A 8 12.90 42.11 12.94
N SER A 9 13.38 40.97 13.40
CA SER A 9 14.18 39.95 12.77
C SER A 9 13.30 38.97 11.99
N LYS A 10 13.83 38.54 10.83
CA LYS A 10 13.79 37.18 10.30
C LYS A 10 12.44 36.50 10.03
N ASN A 11 12.27 36.22 8.74
CA ASN A 11 12.15 34.86 8.19
C ASN A 11 10.79 34.16 8.33
N ALA A 12 10.04 34.12 7.23
CA ALA A 12 9.32 32.92 6.79
C ALA A 12 8.98 33.06 5.30
N LYS A 13 9.86 32.55 4.42
CA LYS A 13 9.44 32.19 3.07
C LYS A 13 8.42 31.06 3.21
N ASN A 14 7.15 31.37 2.98
CA ASN A 14 6.10 30.35 2.80
C ASN A 14 6.46 29.50 1.57
N GLN A 15 7.18 28.40 1.80
CA GLN A 15 7.13 27.25 0.93
C GLN A 15 5.74 26.63 1.10
N THR A 16 4.78 27.09 0.29
CA THR A 16 3.63 26.26 -0.06
C THR A 16 4.17 25.11 -0.90
N SER A 17 4.58 24.04 -0.21
CA SER A 17 4.76 22.73 -0.79
C SER A 17 3.42 22.34 -1.42
N LYS A 18 3.29 22.59 -2.72
CA LYS A 18 2.35 21.86 -3.57
C LYS A 18 2.81 20.41 -3.50
N THR A 19 2.25 19.65 -2.57
CA THR A 19 2.19 18.20 -2.67
C THR A 19 1.35 17.90 -3.89
N THR A 20 2.05 17.86 -5.02
CA THR A 20 1.54 17.36 -6.27
C THR A 20 1.32 15.89 -5.97
N HIS A 21 0.06 15.48 -5.76
CA HIS A 21 -0.32 14.08 -5.78
C HIS A 21 0.14 13.54 -7.13
N ALA A 22 1.33 12.93 -7.13
CA ALA A 22 1.88 12.25 -8.28
C ALA A 22 0.94 11.07 -8.56
N THR A 23 0.16 11.25 -9.62
CA THR A 23 -0.17 10.28 -10.65
C THR A 23 -0.22 8.82 -10.21
N SER A 24 -1.42 8.25 -10.31
CA SER A 24 -1.85 6.87 -10.03
C SER A 24 -1.09 5.73 -10.74
N GLN A 25 0.13 5.95 -11.24
CA GLN A 25 1.02 4.94 -11.83
C GLN A 25 2.14 4.47 -10.88
N GLU A 26 2.45 5.18 -9.79
CA GLU A 26 3.62 4.85 -8.94
C GLU A 26 3.43 3.62 -8.03
N ASN A 27 2.20 3.11 -7.87
CA ASN A 27 1.90 2.03 -6.92
C ASN A 27 1.66 0.65 -7.57
N GLN A 28 2.04 0.46 -8.84
CA GLN A 28 1.99 -0.87 -9.44
C GLN A 28 3.29 -1.63 -9.16
N PRO A 29 3.20 -2.85 -8.64
CA PRO A 29 4.36 -3.68 -8.36
C PRO A 29 5.04 -4.04 -9.68
N THR A 30 6.37 -4.08 -9.70
CA THR A 30 7.08 -4.61 -10.84
C THR A 30 7.01 -6.14 -10.84
N ASP A 31 7.22 -6.74 -12.01
CA ASP A 31 7.36 -8.19 -12.15
C ASP A 31 8.42 -8.76 -11.19
N GLN A 32 9.51 -8.02 -10.97
CA GLN A 32 10.57 -8.39 -10.04
C GLN A 32 10.09 -8.39 -8.59
N ASP A 33 9.26 -7.41 -8.20
CA ASP A 33 8.70 -7.35 -6.85
C ASP A 33 7.82 -8.58 -6.57
N ILE A 34 7.03 -8.99 -7.56
CA ILE A 34 6.16 -10.16 -7.45
C ILE A 34 7.00 -11.44 -7.41
N ASP A 35 8.05 -11.54 -8.23
CA ASP A 35 8.97 -12.67 -8.19
C ASP A 35 9.72 -12.78 -6.85
N ASN A 36 10.02 -11.64 -6.20
CA ASN A 36 10.58 -11.61 -4.86
C ASN A 36 9.57 -12.09 -3.79
N VAL A 37 8.28 -11.74 -3.92
CA VAL A 37 7.23 -12.26 -3.03
C VAL A 37 7.13 -13.78 -3.14
N ILE A 38 7.13 -14.32 -4.36
CA ILE A 38 7.06 -15.78 -4.57
C ILE A 38 8.29 -16.46 -3.98
N LYS A 39 9.49 -15.90 -4.14
CA LYS A 39 10.71 -16.43 -3.50
C LYS A 39 10.62 -16.42 -1.97
N CYS A 40 10.08 -15.35 -1.38
CA CYS A 40 9.86 -15.30 0.06
C CYS A 40 8.90 -16.41 0.53
N ILE A 41 7.87 -16.73 -0.27
CA ILE A 41 6.96 -17.84 0.04
C ILE A 41 7.68 -19.18 -0.04
N GLU A 42 8.52 -19.40 -1.06
CA GLU A 42 9.36 -20.60 -1.19
C GLU A 42 10.30 -20.77 0.03
N ASP A 43 10.97 -19.68 0.44
CA ASP A 43 11.90 -19.68 1.57
C ASP A 43 11.19 -19.98 2.90
N GLU A 44 10.03 -19.36 3.16
CA GLU A 44 9.26 -19.55 4.40
C GLU A 44 8.56 -20.91 4.46
N CYS A 45 8.10 -21.44 3.32
CA CYS A 45 7.45 -22.75 3.24
C CYS A 45 8.46 -23.90 3.11
N GLY A 46 9.72 -23.62 2.77
CA GLY A 46 10.77 -24.62 2.58
C GLY A 46 10.56 -25.52 1.36
N ASP A 47 9.79 -25.07 0.37
CA ASP A 47 9.46 -25.84 -0.84
C ASP A 47 9.57 -24.97 -2.09
N ILE A 48 9.88 -25.59 -3.22
CA ILE A 48 10.02 -24.91 -4.52
C ILE A 48 8.67 -24.94 -5.23
N ILE A 49 8.15 -23.75 -5.56
CA ILE A 49 6.91 -23.62 -6.29
C ILE A 49 7.19 -23.92 -7.78
N ASP A 50 6.43 -24.85 -8.35
CA ASP A 50 6.58 -25.19 -9.76
C ASP A 50 6.22 -24.02 -10.68
N GLN A 51 6.68 -24.07 -11.93
CA GLN A 51 6.52 -22.96 -12.87
C GLN A 51 5.05 -22.61 -13.19
N ASN A 52 4.13 -23.59 -13.20
CA ASN A 52 2.72 -23.32 -13.47
C ASN A 52 2.10 -22.59 -12.28
N MET A 53 2.36 -23.06 -11.07
CA MET A 53 1.89 -22.42 -9.84
C MET A 53 2.51 -21.03 -9.65
N ARG A 54 3.80 -20.85 -9.96
CA ARG A 54 4.48 -19.56 -9.96
C ARG A 54 3.80 -18.56 -10.90
N ASN A 55 3.50 -18.96 -12.13
CA ASN A 55 2.81 -18.11 -13.10
C ASN A 55 1.40 -17.72 -12.63
N LEU A 56 0.68 -18.66 -12.02
CA LEU A 56 -0.63 -18.39 -11.46
C LEU A 56 -0.55 -17.40 -10.29
N MET A 57 0.36 -17.63 -9.34
CA MET A 57 0.57 -16.72 -8.21
C MET A 57 0.97 -15.33 -8.69
N LYS A 58 1.85 -15.23 -9.68
CA LYS A 58 2.23 -13.95 -10.27
C LYS A 58 1.03 -13.19 -10.80
N LYS A 59 0.16 -13.86 -11.54
CA LYS A 59 -1.09 -13.29 -12.05
C LYS A 59 -2.03 -12.84 -10.93
N GLU A 60 -2.29 -13.70 -9.95
CA GLU A 60 -3.21 -13.37 -8.86
C GLU A 60 -2.66 -12.24 -7.97
N ILE A 61 -1.35 -12.16 -7.76
CA ILE A 61 -0.69 -11.05 -7.05
C ILE A 61 -0.80 -9.74 -7.85
N GLN A 62 -0.63 -9.79 -9.18
CA GLN A 62 -0.81 -8.62 -10.05
C GLN A 62 -2.24 -8.09 -10.01
N ASP A 63 -3.23 -9.00 -10.00
CA ASP A 63 -4.65 -8.63 -10.00
C ASP A 63 -5.09 -8.08 -8.64
N VAL A 64 -4.58 -8.63 -7.53
CA VAL A 64 -5.03 -8.25 -6.18
C VAL A 64 -4.44 -6.93 -5.68
N ILE A 65 -3.22 -6.57 -6.08
CA ILE A 65 -2.53 -5.38 -5.55
C ILE A 65 -3.28 -4.06 -5.86
N PRO A 66 -3.79 -3.82 -7.08
CA PRO A 66 -4.63 -2.66 -7.35
C PRO A 66 -5.88 -2.58 -6.47
N GLU A 67 -6.51 -3.72 -6.17
CA GLU A 67 -7.69 -3.78 -5.31
C GLU A 67 -7.34 -3.51 -3.85
N LEU A 68 -6.23 -4.08 -3.37
CA LEU A 68 -5.70 -3.81 -2.04
C LEU A 68 -5.34 -2.33 -1.87
N ASN A 69 -4.69 -1.72 -2.86
CA ASN A 69 -4.31 -0.31 -2.81
C ASN A 69 -5.52 0.62 -2.69
N GLN A 70 -6.67 0.28 -3.29
CA GLN A 70 -7.90 1.06 -3.13
C GLN A 70 -8.44 1.06 -1.69
N VAL A 71 -8.17 -0.01 -0.95
CA VAL A 71 -8.60 -0.12 0.45
C VAL A 71 -7.52 0.42 1.40
N LEU A 72 -6.26 0.11 1.16
CA LEU A 72 -5.14 0.37 2.07
C LEU A 72 -4.61 1.81 2.00
N LEU A 73 -4.56 2.44 0.81
CA LEU A 73 -4.04 3.81 0.69
C LEU A 73 -4.86 4.85 1.48
N PRO A 74 -6.22 4.86 1.42
CA PRO A 74 -7.01 5.77 2.23
C PRO A 74 -6.79 5.61 3.73
N LEU A 75 -6.35 4.42 4.18
CA LEU A 75 -6.10 4.15 5.58
C LEU A 75 -4.74 4.58 6.04
N ILE A 76 -3.73 4.42 5.20
CA ILE A 76 -2.41 4.98 5.44
C ILE A 76 -2.57 6.50 5.59
N ASP A 77 -3.39 7.12 4.75
CA ASP A 77 -3.72 8.55 4.88
C ASP A 77 -4.41 8.86 6.22
N VAL A 78 -5.44 8.11 6.62
CA VAL A 78 -6.13 8.32 7.91
C VAL A 78 -5.19 8.07 9.10
N ALA A 79 -4.36 7.03 9.06
CA ALA A 79 -3.40 6.68 10.10
C ALA A 79 -2.22 7.66 10.17
N SER A 80 -1.88 8.32 9.07
CA SER A 80 -0.88 9.39 9.06
C SER A 80 -1.38 10.65 9.76
N GLN A 81 -2.71 10.85 9.79
CA GLN A 81 -3.35 12.01 10.41
C GLN A 81 -3.79 11.74 11.86
N GLU A 82 -4.14 10.50 12.20
CA GLU A 82 -4.55 10.10 13.55
C GLU A 82 -3.56 9.13 14.21
N LYS A 83 -3.21 9.37 15.48
CA LYS A 83 -2.25 8.52 16.24
C LYS A 83 -2.70 7.06 16.41
N ARG A 84 -3.98 6.74 16.16
CA ARG A 84 -4.54 5.39 16.26
C ARG A 84 -5.81 5.30 15.42
N LEU A 85 -5.94 4.25 14.60
CA LEU A 85 -7.20 3.97 13.92
C LEU A 85 -8.27 3.52 14.94
N PRO A 86 -9.51 3.99 14.83
CA PRO A 86 -10.58 3.51 15.69
C PRO A 86 -10.88 2.02 15.43
N ASP A 87 -11.21 1.28 16.49
CA ASP A 87 -11.30 -0.19 16.45
C ASP A 87 -12.37 -0.71 15.46
N ASN A 88 -13.45 0.06 15.26
CA ASN A 88 -14.49 -0.24 14.27
C ASN A 88 -13.99 -0.15 12.81
N LEU A 89 -13.06 0.77 12.55
CA LEU A 89 -12.43 0.91 11.24
C LEU A 89 -11.49 -0.28 11.02
N GLN A 90 -10.70 -0.67 12.01
CA GLN A 90 -9.81 -1.84 11.91
C GLN A 90 -10.57 -3.14 11.55
N GLU A 91 -11.74 -3.36 12.14
CA GLU A 91 -12.58 -4.53 11.82
C GLU A 91 -13.13 -4.47 10.39
N ASP A 92 -13.67 -3.32 9.96
CA ASP A 92 -14.18 -3.14 8.60
C ASP A 92 -13.10 -3.34 7.54
N LEU A 93 -11.87 -2.97 7.87
CA LEU A 93 -10.71 -3.15 7.02
C LEU A 93 -10.26 -4.58 6.89
N THR A 94 -10.23 -5.29 8.01
CA THR A 94 -9.94 -6.72 8.00
C THR A 94 -10.98 -7.44 7.12
N LYS A 95 -12.25 -7.06 7.21
CA LYS A 95 -13.32 -7.61 6.35
C LYS A 95 -13.12 -7.28 4.87
N LYS A 96 -12.77 -6.03 4.53
CA LYS A 96 -12.50 -5.60 3.15
C LYS A 96 -11.28 -6.31 2.57
N PHE A 97 -10.19 -6.39 3.34
CA PHE A 97 -9.00 -7.13 2.97
C PHE A 97 -9.32 -8.60 2.68
N MET A 98 -10.02 -9.27 3.59
CA MET A 98 -10.41 -10.67 3.42
C MET A 98 -11.33 -10.86 2.21
N LYS A 99 -12.28 -9.94 1.97
CA LYS A 99 -13.17 -9.99 0.81
C LYS A 99 -12.42 -9.92 -0.51
N ILE A 100 -11.33 -9.15 -0.56
CA ILE A 100 -10.45 -9.05 -1.73
C ILE A 100 -9.57 -10.30 -1.83
N MET A 101 -8.85 -10.66 -0.77
CA MET A 101 -7.85 -11.74 -0.82
C MET A 101 -8.43 -13.14 -0.98
N LEU A 102 -9.58 -13.45 -0.37
CA LEU A 102 -10.13 -14.81 -0.34
C LEU A 102 -10.33 -15.43 -1.74
N PRO A 103 -10.95 -14.75 -2.72
CA PRO A 103 -11.06 -15.25 -4.09
C PRO A 103 -9.71 -15.59 -4.74
N HIS A 104 -8.70 -14.74 -4.58
CA HIS A 104 -7.37 -14.96 -5.17
C HIS A 104 -6.68 -16.17 -4.52
N ILE A 105 -6.75 -16.27 -3.19
CA ILE A 105 -6.22 -17.41 -2.44
C ILE A 105 -6.93 -18.72 -2.86
N GLN A 106 -8.25 -18.70 -3.02
CA GLN A 106 -9.00 -19.88 -3.46
C GLN A 106 -8.57 -20.38 -4.84
N LYS A 107 -8.29 -19.48 -5.78
CA LYS A 107 -7.80 -19.87 -7.11
C LYS A 107 -6.40 -20.50 -7.04
N ILE A 108 -5.53 -19.95 -6.20
CA ILE A 108 -4.19 -20.51 -5.94
C ILE A 108 -4.32 -21.93 -5.37
N ILE A 109 -5.13 -22.12 -4.32
CA ILE A 109 -5.36 -23.43 -3.69
C ILE A 109 -5.96 -24.44 -4.68
N ASN A 110 -6.99 -24.04 -5.42
CA ASN A 110 -7.70 -24.93 -6.33
C ASN A 110 -6.88 -25.35 -7.55
N ALA A 111 -5.86 -24.58 -7.93
CA ALA A 111 -4.95 -24.94 -9.02
C ALA A 111 -3.83 -25.91 -8.59
N SER A 112 -3.67 -26.12 -7.29
CA SER A 112 -2.71 -27.05 -6.70
C SER A 112 -3.28 -28.48 -6.54
N HIS A 113 -4.55 -28.69 -6.91
CA HIS A 113 -5.28 -29.97 -6.90
C HIS A 113 -5.60 -30.44 -8.32
#